data_AF-A0A822G2K2-F1
#
_entry.id   AF-A0A822G2K2-F1
#
_cell.length_a   1.000
_cell.length_b   1.000
_cell.length_c   1.000
_cell.angle_alpha   90.00
_cell.angle_beta   90.00
_cell.angle_gamma   90.00
#
_symmetry.space_group_name_H-M   'P 1'
#
loop_
_entity.id
_entity.type
_entity.pdbx_description
1 polymer ?
#
loop_
_entity_poly.entity_id
_entity_poly.type
_entity_poly.pdbx_seq_one_letter_code
_entity_poly.pdbx_strand_id
1 'polypeptide(L)'
;LLAVDHLEVVPTEMVFMLDKQTSKQAKFYTLITDSGHQISLTGLHLIPIISSNNKMNYIAARHVQLGDQLYVLMNGHIEFSPIRNITIEIKKGYFAPLTNITDESPEKHPTPTSVECALASKL
;
A
#
# COMPACT_ATOMS: atom_id res chain seq x y z
N LEU A 1 -3.23 3.98 -13.97
CA LEU A 1 -3.16 3.84 -12.50
C LEU A 1 -1.85 4.48 -12.04
N LEU A 2 -1.64 4.65 -10.74
CA LEU A 2 -0.35 5.13 -10.20
C LEU A 2 0.20 4.07 -9.23
N ALA A 3 1.51 3.86 -9.24
CA ALA A 3 2.27 3.04 -8.30
C ALA A 3 3.41 3.86 -7.68
N VAL A 4 4.11 3.28 -6.71
CA VAL A 4 5.30 3.88 -6.08
C VAL A 4 6.53 3.06 -6.44
N ASP A 5 7.50 3.65 -7.13
CA ASP A 5 8.81 3.04 -7.38
C ASP A 5 9.89 3.92 -6.78
N HIS A 6 10.79 3.38 -5.96
CA HIS A 6 11.88 4.15 -5.34
C HIS A 6 11.48 5.51 -4.72
N LEU A 7 10.28 5.61 -4.13
CA LEU A 7 9.67 6.85 -3.59
C LEU A 7 9.21 7.88 -4.62
N GLU A 8 9.11 7.49 -5.87
CA GLU A 8 8.53 8.26 -6.96
C GLU A 8 7.16 7.69 -7.35
N VAL A 9 6.24 8.57 -7.72
CA VAL A 9 4.92 8.18 -8.21
C VAL A 9 5.01 7.96 -9.71
N VAL A 10 4.76 6.74 -10.15
CA VAL A 10 4.91 6.33 -11.55
C VAL A 10 3.59 5.87 -12.16
N PRO A 11 3.33 6.15 -13.44
CA PRO A 11 2.23 5.53 -14.17
C PRO A 11 2.35 4.01 -14.17
N THR A 12 1.22 3.33 -14.06
CA THR A 12 1.17 1.87 -14.11
C THR A 12 -0.15 1.37 -14.70
N GLU A 13 -0.16 0.12 -15.14
CA GLU A 13 -1.32 -0.62 -15.58
C GLU A 13 -1.57 -1.86 -14.70
N MET A 14 -2.85 -2.23 -14.57
CA MET A 14 -3.22 -3.50 -13.93
C MET A 14 -3.00 -4.62 -14.93
N VAL A 15 -2.16 -5.58 -14.57
CA VAL A 15 -1.88 -6.75 -15.41
C VAL A 15 -2.78 -7.91 -15.05
N PHE A 16 -3.06 -8.10 -13.76
CA PHE A 16 -3.79 -9.26 -13.27
C PHE A 16 -4.53 -8.98 -11.95
N MET A 17 -5.42 -9.89 -11.57
CA MET A 17 -6.10 -9.89 -10.27
C MET A 17 -5.74 -11.19 -9.54
N LEU A 18 -4.78 -11.12 -8.62
CA LEU A 18 -4.24 -12.29 -7.90
C LEU A 18 -5.30 -13.02 -7.06
N ASP A 19 -6.19 -12.26 -6.43
CA ASP A 19 -7.36 -12.80 -5.77
C ASP A 19 -8.55 -11.85 -5.95
N LYS A 20 -9.74 -12.45 -6.08
CA LYS A 20 -11.02 -11.77 -6.19
C LYS A 20 -12.06 -12.61 -5.49
N GLN A 21 -12.46 -12.17 -4.31
CA GLN A 21 -13.56 -12.77 -3.56
C GLN A 21 -14.60 -11.70 -3.32
N THR A 22 -15.78 -11.79 -3.93
CA THR A 22 -16.83 -10.78 -3.77
C THR A 22 -17.75 -11.07 -2.59
N SER A 23 -17.77 -12.32 -2.12
CA SER A 23 -18.72 -12.79 -1.11
C SER A 23 -18.10 -13.30 0.18
N LYS A 24 -16.80 -13.59 0.21
CA LYS A 24 -16.12 -14.07 1.41
C LYS A 24 -15.94 -12.96 2.43
N GLN A 25 -16.12 -13.29 3.70
CA GLN A 25 -15.80 -12.38 4.80
C GLN A 25 -14.31 -12.51 5.15
N ALA A 26 -13.67 -11.38 5.43
CA ALA A 26 -12.30 -11.34 5.90
C ALA A 26 -12.14 -10.28 6.98
N LYS A 27 -11.14 -10.48 7.85
CA LYS A 27 -10.71 -9.49 8.83
C LYS A 27 -9.81 -8.47 8.14
N PHE A 28 -10.21 -7.20 8.20
CA PHE A 28 -9.46 -6.06 7.69
C PHE A 28 -8.87 -5.25 8.84
N TYR A 29 -7.65 -4.78 8.62
CA TYR A 29 -6.94 -3.85 9.48
C TYR A 29 -6.96 -2.50 8.76
N THR A 30 -7.64 -1.53 9.36
CA THR A 30 -7.72 -0.17 8.84
C THR A 30 -6.71 0.69 9.58
N LEU A 31 -5.68 1.12 8.84
CA LEU A 31 -4.60 1.96 9.35
C LEU A 31 -4.97 3.41 9.05
N ILE A 32 -4.95 4.27 10.06
CA ILE A 32 -5.31 5.68 9.94
C ILE A 32 -4.12 6.52 10.42
N THR A 33 -3.66 7.38 9.54
CA THR A 33 -2.49 8.25 9.75
C THR A 33 -2.88 9.59 10.36
N ASP A 34 -1.91 10.32 10.91
CA ASP A 34 -2.17 11.67 11.47
C ASP A 34 -2.58 12.71 10.42
N SER A 35 -2.14 12.54 9.17
CA SER A 35 -2.57 13.34 8.03
C SER A 35 -4.03 13.05 7.60
N GLY A 36 -4.69 12.10 8.25
CA GLY A 36 -6.08 11.71 8.01
C GLY A 36 -6.26 10.73 6.84
N HIS A 37 -5.18 10.20 6.28
CA HIS A 37 -5.25 9.16 5.25
C HIS A 37 -5.46 7.79 5.88
N GLN A 38 -6.20 6.93 5.18
CA GLN A 38 -6.54 5.61 5.68
C GLN A 38 -6.45 4.53 4.59
N ILE A 39 -6.06 3.32 4.99
CA ILE A 39 -6.04 2.15 4.12
C ILE A 39 -6.56 0.92 4.88
N SER A 40 -7.38 0.09 4.23
CA SER A 40 -7.95 -1.12 4.83
C SER A 40 -7.45 -2.35 4.09
N LEU A 41 -6.76 -3.25 4.79
CA LEU A 41 -6.07 -4.38 4.19
C LEU A 41 -6.34 -5.69 4.94
N THR A 42 -6.23 -6.83 4.25
CA THR A 42 -6.26 -8.13 4.93
C THR A 42 -4.99 -8.31 5.76
N GLY A 43 -5.07 -9.11 6.82
CA GLY A 43 -3.97 -9.22 7.80
C GLY A 43 -2.63 -9.72 7.26
N LEU A 44 -2.61 -10.38 6.10
CA LEU A 44 -1.38 -10.88 5.45
C LEU A 44 -0.84 -9.95 4.36
N HIS A 45 -1.58 -8.90 3.99
CA HIS A 45 -1.13 -7.95 2.98
C HIS A 45 0.16 -7.26 3.44
N LEU A 46 1.18 -7.27 2.59
CA LEU A 46 2.46 -6.67 2.90
C LEU A 46 2.41 -5.18 2.54
N ILE A 47 2.81 -4.33 3.48
CA ILE A 47 2.91 -2.89 3.23
C ILE A 47 4.30 -2.38 3.58
N PRO A 48 4.85 -1.46 2.77
CA PRO A 48 6.09 -0.79 3.11
C PRO A 48 5.81 0.23 4.22
N ILE A 49 6.54 0.11 5.33
CA ILE A 49 6.53 1.07 6.43
C ILE A 49 7.94 1.58 6.71
N ILE A 50 8.06 2.78 7.27
CA ILE A 50 9.27 3.17 7.99
C ILE A 50 9.07 2.87 9.47
N SER A 51 9.89 1.95 9.98
CA SER A 51 9.94 1.61 11.40
C SER A 51 10.89 2.54 12.16
N SER A 52 10.92 2.41 13.50
CA SER A 52 11.72 3.24 14.40
C SER A 52 13.23 3.30 14.13
N ASN A 53 13.77 2.36 13.35
CA ASN A 53 15.18 2.35 12.92
C ASN A 53 15.45 3.13 11.62
N ASN A 54 14.47 3.88 11.10
CA ASN A 54 14.50 4.61 9.84
C ASN A 54 14.80 3.74 8.60
N LYS A 55 14.56 2.43 8.67
CA LYS A 55 14.61 1.53 7.52
C LYS A 55 13.21 1.22 7.02
N MET A 56 13.07 1.20 5.70
CA MET A 56 11.88 0.68 5.02
C MET A 56 11.84 -0.83 5.19
N ASN A 57 10.72 -1.36 5.67
CA ASN A 57 10.46 -2.80 5.75
C ASN A 57 9.07 -3.09 5.20
N TYR A 58 8.92 -4.24 4.54
CA TYR A 58 7.61 -4.78 4.22
C TYR A 58 7.11 -5.59 5.41
N ILE A 59 6.00 -5.18 6.01
CA ILE A 59 5.38 -5.90 7.11
C ILE A 59 3.93 -6.26 6.77
N ALA A 60 3.46 -7.36 7.34
CA ALA A 60 2.05 -7.73 7.24
C ALA A 60 1.17 -6.71 7.99
N ALA A 61 0.04 -6.31 7.42
CA ALA A 61 -0.87 -5.31 7.99
C ALA A 61 -1.26 -5.60 9.45
N ARG A 62 -1.37 -6.89 9.84
CA ARG A 62 -1.68 -7.29 11.23
C ARG A 62 -0.56 -7.03 12.25
N HIS A 63 0.66 -6.76 11.81
CA HIS A 63 1.83 -6.51 12.67
C HIS A 63 2.18 -5.02 12.78
N VAL A 64 1.46 -4.17 12.04
CA VAL A 64 1.65 -2.72 12.07
C VAL A 64 1.32 -2.17 13.45
N GLN A 65 2.12 -1.22 13.92
CA GLN A 65 2.00 -0.61 15.23
C GLN A 65 1.72 0.88 15.13
N LEU A 66 1.19 1.46 16.20
CA LEU A 66 1.07 2.91 16.31
C LEU A 66 2.46 3.55 16.29
N GLY A 67 2.60 4.64 15.54
CA GLY A 67 3.87 5.32 15.33
C GLY A 67 4.69 4.82 14.13
N ASP A 68 4.40 3.64 13.57
CA ASP A 68 4.92 3.26 12.25
C ASP A 68 4.46 4.29 11.21
N GLN A 69 5.28 4.56 10.18
CA GLN A 69 4.98 5.59 9.19
C GLN A 69 4.61 4.97 7.84
N LEU A 70 3.50 5.43 7.26
CA LEU A 70 3.07 5.10 5.90
C LEU A 70 3.53 6.15 4.90
N TYR A 71 3.77 5.71 3.67
CA TYR A 71 3.87 6.58 2.51
C TYR A 71 2.48 7.08 2.14
N VAL A 72 2.35 8.39 2.02
CA VAL A 72 1.11 9.05 1.67
C VAL A 72 1.38 10.02 0.53
N LEU A 73 0.56 9.97 -0.52
CA LEU A 73 0.63 10.94 -1.61
C LEU A 73 -0.08 12.23 -1.19
N MET A 74 0.68 13.29 -0.98
CA MET A 74 0.20 14.62 -0.60
C MET A 74 0.70 15.65 -1.61
N ASN A 75 -0.23 16.40 -2.22
CA ASN A 75 0.10 17.45 -3.19
C ASN A 75 1.05 17.01 -4.32
N GLY A 76 0.95 15.76 -4.77
CA GLY A 76 1.81 15.20 -5.83
C GLY A 76 3.17 14.68 -5.37
N HIS A 77 3.47 14.74 -4.07
CA HIS A 77 4.71 14.23 -3.49
C HIS A 77 4.43 13.13 -2.46
N ILE A 78 5.40 12.25 -2.24
CA ILE A 78 5.31 11.23 -1.21
C ILE A 78 5.79 11.82 0.13
N GLU A 79 4.92 11.76 1.13
CA GLU A 79 5.20 12.16 2.50
C GLU A 79 5.06 10.97 3.46
N PHE A 80 5.71 11.06 4.62
CA PHE A 80 5.62 10.07 5.68
C PHE A 80 4.65 10.53 6.74
N SER A 81 3.64 9.71 7.03
CA SER A 81 2.62 10.04 8.01
C SER A 81 2.49 8.90 9.04
N PRO A 82 2.74 9.18 10.33
CA PRO A 82 2.65 8.15 11.37
C PRO A 82 1.21 7.69 11.57
N ILE A 83 1.07 6.40 11.84
CA ILE A 83 -0.21 5.77 12.16
C ILE A 83 -0.62 6.15 13.58
N ARG A 84 -1.83 6.70 13.70
CA ARG A 84 -2.43 7.14 14.96
C ARG A 84 -3.58 6.26 15.43
N ASN A 85 -4.21 5.55 14.52
CA ASN A 85 -5.28 4.63 14.87
C ASN A 85 -5.24 3.38 13.99
N ILE A 86 -5.58 2.25 14.57
CA ILE A 86 -5.71 0.95 13.91
C ILE A 86 -7.05 0.37 14.33
N THR A 87 -7.97 0.21 13.39
CA THR A 87 -9.25 -0.46 13.64
C THR A 87 -9.29 -1.80 12.95
N ILE A 88 -10.08 -2.73 13.48
CA ILE A 88 -10.22 -4.09 12.95
C ILE A 88 -11.70 -4.33 12.68
N GLU A 89 -12.03 -4.63 11.42
CA GLU A 89 -13.41 -4.82 10.97
C GLU A 89 -13.52 -6.11 10.16
N ILE A 90 -14.68 -6.78 10.25
CA ILE A 90 -15.00 -7.89 9.34
C ILE A 90 -15.76 -7.30 8.16
N LYS A 91 -15.17 -7.36 6.95
CA LYS A 91 -15.80 -6.87 5.72
C LYS A 91 -16.04 -8.01 4.75
N LYS A 92 -17.07 -7.84 3.91
CA LYS A 92 -17.38 -8.77 2.82
C LYS A 92 -16.65 -8.33 1.56
N GLY A 93 -15.92 -9.28 1.00
CA GLY A 93 -15.22 -9.17 -0.25
C GLY A 93 -13.86 -8.49 -0.16
N TYR A 94 -12.94 -8.89 -1.03
CA TYR A 94 -11.60 -8.37 -1.14
C TYR A 94 -11.02 -8.65 -2.53
N PHE A 95 -10.06 -7.80 -2.93
CA PHE A 95 -9.42 -7.82 -4.25
C PHE A 95 -7.92 -7.59 -4.06
N ALA A 96 -7.10 -8.29 -4.84
CA ALA A 96 -5.64 -8.15 -4.84
C ALA A 96 -5.15 -7.92 -6.29
N PRO A 97 -5.20 -6.68 -6.79
CA PRO A 97 -4.71 -6.37 -8.12
C PRO A 97 -3.18 -6.43 -8.17
N LEU A 98 -2.63 -6.92 -9.27
CA LEU A 98 -1.22 -6.85 -9.61
C LEU A 98 -1.02 -5.80 -10.70
N THR A 99 -0.11 -4.87 -10.44
CA THR A 99 0.27 -3.80 -11.37
C THR A 99 1.69 -4.02 -11.89
N ASN A 100 1.98 -3.54 -13.09
CA ASN A 100 3.32 -3.55 -13.66
C ASN A 100 3.83 -2.13 -13.87
N ILE A 101 5.02 -1.86 -13.36
CA ILE A 101 5.68 -0.57 -13.55
C ILE A 101 6.29 -0.60 -14.93
N THR A 102 5.67 0.11 -15.87
CA THR A 102 6.23 0.34 -17.20
C THR A 102 7.24 1.46 -17.07
N ASP A 103 8.52 1.09 -16.96
CA ASP A 103 9.62 2.06 -17.01
C ASP A 103 9.74 2.56 -18.45
N GLU A 104 9.27 3.77 -18.74
CA GLU A 104 9.49 4.45 -20.02
C GLU A 104 10.87 5.15 -20.08
N SER A 105 11.80 4.80 -19.19
CA SER A 105 13.19 5.25 -19.27
C SER A 105 13.95 4.48 -20.37
N PRO A 106 14.61 5.17 -21.32
CA PRO A 106 15.22 4.52 -22.49
C PRO A 106 16.47 3.66 -22.19
N GLU A 107 16.91 3.53 -20.94
CA GLU A 107 18.09 2.74 -20.58
C GLU A 107 17.96 2.05 -19.20
N LYS A 108 17.13 1.01 -19.09
CA LYS A 108 17.42 -0.11 -18.16
C LYS A 108 16.53 -1.31 -18.42
N HIS A 109 17.13 -2.49 -18.38
CA HIS A 109 16.41 -3.76 -18.47
C HIS A 109 15.37 -3.88 -17.35
N PRO A 110 14.13 -4.30 -17.63
CA PRO A 110 13.09 -4.40 -16.63
C PRO A 110 13.39 -5.59 -15.70
N THR A 111 13.73 -5.30 -14.45
CA THR A 111 13.54 -6.26 -13.35
C THR A 111 12.12 -6.12 -12.84
N PRO A 112 11.33 -7.21 -12.76
CA PRO A 112 9.97 -7.15 -12.25
C PRO A 112 10.00 -6.90 -10.74
N THR A 113 9.94 -5.64 -10.33
CA THR A 113 9.75 -5.27 -8.93
C THR A 113 8.25 -5.30 -8.63
N SER A 114 7.84 -6.24 -7.78
CA SER A 114 6.45 -6.39 -7.36
C SER A 114 6.10 -5.24 -6.40
N VAL A 115 5.44 -4.21 -6.88
CA VAL A 115 4.93 -3.13 -6.02
C VAL A 115 3.42 -3.29 -5.87
N GLU A 116 3.00 -3.97 -4.80
CA GLU A 116 1.64 -3.84 -4.27
C GLU A 116 1.56 -2.51 -3.50
N CYS A 117 1.17 -1.42 -4.17
CA CYS A 117 0.83 -0.17 -3.50
C CYS A 117 -0.52 0.33 -4.01
N ALA A 118 -1.58 -0.04 -3.30
CA ALA A 118 -2.82 0.72 -3.37
C ALA A 118 -2.58 2.06 -2.64
N LEU A 119 -2.56 3.15 -3.40
CA LEU A 119 -2.57 4.50 -2.84
C LEU A 119 -3.78 4.66 -1.91
N ALA A 120 -3.53 5.04 -0.67
CA ALA A 120 -4.55 5.39 0.32
C ALA A 120 -5.23 6.70 -0.09
N SER A 121 -6.21 6.63 -0.98
CA SER A 121 -7.04 7.79 -1.35
C SER A 121 -8.03 8.09 -0.22
N LYS A 122 -8.17 9.37 0.15
CA LYS A 122 -9.32 9.85 0.94
C LYS A 122 -10.61 9.41 0.23
N LEU A 123 -11.46 8.65 0.92
CA LEU A 123 -12.87 8.46 0.59
C LEU A 123 -13.69 9.38 1.49
#